data_AF-A0A1J3GD10-F1
#
_entry.id   AF-A0A1J3GD10-F1
#
_cell.length_a   1.000
_cell.length_b   1.000
_cell.length_c   1.000
_cell.angle_alpha   90.00
_cell.angle_beta   90.00
_cell.angle_gamma   90.00
#
_symmetry.space_group_name_H-M   'P 1'
#
loop_
_entity.id
_entity.type
_entity.pdbx_description
1 polymer ?
#
loop_
_entity_poly.entity_id
_entity_poly.type
_entity_poly.pdbx_seq_one_letter_code
_entity_poly.pdbx_strand_id
1 'polypeptide(L)'
;MDRISNLSDDLLLKIVSSLPTKNVVATMILSKRWRFLWTMVPRLDFDYGYKIEPSDEYGKFVKYVDRSMVLNRAPVLEKLELGVGPCCGVRELEISDC
;
A
#
# COMPACT_ATOMS: atom_id res chain seq x y z
N MET A 1 -10.85 -22.14 19.06
CA MET A 1 -11.64 -21.30 18.13
C MET A 1 -10.86 -20.03 17.85
N ASP A 2 -10.70 -19.68 16.59
CA ASP A 2 -10.08 -18.40 16.21
C ASP A 2 -11.10 -17.27 16.41
N ARG A 3 -10.81 -16.40 17.39
CA ARG A 3 -11.70 -15.29 17.78
C ARG A 3 -11.73 -14.19 16.72
N ILE A 4 -10.66 -14.02 15.95
CA ILE A 4 -10.58 -12.97 14.94
C ILE A 4 -11.40 -13.36 13.71
N SER A 5 -11.39 -14.65 13.34
CA SER A 5 -12.25 -15.20 12.28
C SER A 5 -13.75 -15.13 12.59
N ASN A 6 -14.16 -14.93 13.86
CA ASN A 6 -15.56 -14.77 14.25
C ASN A 6 -16.08 -13.33 14.16
N LEU A 7 -15.21 -12.33 13.90
CA LEU A 7 -15.63 -10.94 13.72
C LEU A 7 -16.38 -10.75 12.41
N SER A 8 -17.26 -9.75 12.35
CA SER A 8 -17.91 -9.33 11.10
C SER A 8 -16.90 -8.69 10.14
N ASP A 9 -17.23 -8.68 8.86
CA ASP A 9 -16.38 -8.09 7.82
C ASP A 9 -16.15 -6.59 8.06
N ASP A 10 -17.14 -5.86 8.57
CA ASP A 10 -17.00 -4.44 8.92
C ASP A 10 -15.94 -4.21 10.01
N LEU A 11 -15.93 -5.06 11.05
CA LEU A 11 -14.94 -4.96 12.12
C LEU A 11 -13.56 -5.33 11.61
N LEU A 12 -13.47 -6.35 10.76
CA LEU A 12 -12.21 -6.70 10.12
C LEU A 12 -11.70 -5.58 9.21
N LEU A 13 -12.55 -4.97 8.39
CA LEU A 13 -12.19 -3.82 7.56
C LEU A 13 -11.67 -2.67 8.40
N LYS A 14 -12.29 -2.40 9.56
CA LYS A 14 -11.83 -1.38 10.49
C LYS A 14 -10.45 -1.69 11.07
N ILE A 15 -10.19 -2.95 11.43
CA ILE A 15 -8.87 -3.40 11.90
C ILE A 15 -7.84 -3.21 10.78
N VAL A 16 -8.11 -3.73 9.58
CA VAL A 16 -7.19 -3.65 8.45
C VAL A 16 -6.93 -2.19 8.04
N SER A 17 -7.96 -1.35 8.01
CA SER A 17 -7.83 0.08 7.66
C SER A 17 -7.02 0.90 8.67
N SER A 18 -6.75 0.35 9.86
CA SER A 18 -5.89 0.98 10.86
C SER A 18 -4.41 0.59 10.74
N LEU A 19 -4.07 -0.34 9.82
CA LEU A 19 -2.71 -0.83 9.62
C LEU A 19 -2.05 -0.14 8.42
N PRO A 20 -0.71 0.00 8.41
CA PRO A 20 0.04 0.39 7.21
C PRO A 20 -0.19 -0.60 6.07
N THR A 21 -0.19 -0.17 4.81
CA THR A 21 -0.59 -1.03 3.68
C THR A 21 0.28 -2.27 3.51
N LYS A 22 1.57 -2.18 3.83
CA LYS A 22 2.46 -3.35 3.89
C LYS A 22 1.89 -4.46 4.80
N ASN A 23 1.38 -4.07 5.95
CA ASN A 23 0.82 -5.00 6.93
C ASN A 23 -0.58 -5.45 6.49
N VAL A 24 -1.36 -4.56 5.90
CA VAL A 24 -2.67 -4.87 5.30
C VAL A 24 -2.55 -5.99 4.27
N VAL A 25 -1.64 -5.87 3.30
CA VAL A 25 -1.42 -6.90 2.28
C VAL A 25 -0.91 -8.20 2.92
N ALA A 26 -0.08 -8.10 3.97
CA ALA A 26 0.36 -9.29 4.71
C ALA A 26 -0.79 -10.05 5.39
N THR A 27 -1.87 -9.38 5.80
CA THR A 27 -3.04 -10.06 6.41
C THR A 27 -3.76 -11.02 5.47
N MET A 28 -3.52 -10.95 4.15
CA MET A 28 -4.10 -11.86 3.15
C MET A 28 -3.86 -13.34 3.44
N ILE A 29 -2.78 -13.68 4.16
CA ILE A 29 -2.41 -15.07 4.47
C ILE A 29 -3.21 -15.67 5.63
N LEU A 30 -3.92 -14.84 6.42
CA LEU A 30 -4.65 -15.30 7.61
C LEU A 30 -5.85 -16.18 7.24
N SER A 31 -6.62 -15.79 6.22
CA SER A 31 -7.66 -16.63 5.64
C SER A 31 -8.13 -16.09 4.29
N LYS A 32 -8.93 -16.90 3.57
CA LYS A 32 -9.57 -16.46 2.31
C LYS A 32 -10.38 -15.17 2.50
N ARG A 33 -10.98 -14.93 3.68
CA ARG A 33 -11.79 -13.75 3.96
C ARG A 33 -10.93 -12.47 3.96
N TRP A 34 -9.79 -12.49 4.65
CA TRP A 34 -8.84 -11.37 4.70
C TRP A 34 -8.29 -11.02 3.31
N ARG A 35 -8.09 -12.02 2.45
CA ARG A 35 -7.69 -11.81 1.06
C ARG A 35 -8.69 -10.98 0.24
N PHE A 36 -9.97 -10.97 0.60
CA PHE A 36 -10.95 -10.10 -0.05
C PHE A 36 -11.06 -8.74 0.65
N LEU A 37 -11.01 -8.72 1.98
CA LEU A 37 -11.22 -7.49 2.75
C LEU A 37 -10.15 -6.44 2.53
N TRP A 38 -8.87 -6.81 2.39
CA TRP A 38 -7.82 -5.82 2.14
C TRP A 38 -8.04 -5.05 0.82
N THR A 39 -8.70 -5.67 -0.18
CA THR A 39 -9.01 -5.00 -1.45
C THR A 39 -10.07 -3.92 -1.30
N MET A 40 -10.79 -3.85 -0.19
CA MET A 40 -11.82 -2.83 0.05
C MET A 40 -11.32 -1.71 0.96
N VAL A 41 -10.03 -1.70 1.30
CA VAL A 41 -9.46 -0.70 2.20
C VAL A 41 -9.30 0.63 1.45
N PRO A 42 -9.95 1.71 1.92
CA PRO A 42 -9.92 3.00 1.24
C PRO A 42 -8.63 3.80 1.50
N ARG A 43 -7.76 3.30 2.38
CA ARG A 43 -6.53 3.97 2.81
C ARG A 43 -5.31 3.15 2.42
N LEU A 44 -4.54 3.68 1.49
CA LEU A 44 -3.29 3.09 1.04
C LEU A 44 -2.12 3.98 1.44
N ASP A 45 -1.14 3.41 2.12
CA ASP A 45 0.09 4.03 2.59
C ASP A 45 1.27 3.14 2.20
N PHE A 46 2.01 3.60 1.18
CA PHE A 46 3.17 2.95 0.63
C PHE A 46 4.44 3.70 1.03
N ASP A 47 4.84 3.63 2.29
CA ASP A 47 6.14 4.09 2.73
C ASP A 47 7.20 2.98 2.61
N TYR A 48 8.12 3.17 1.65
CA TYR A 48 9.30 2.34 1.52
C TYR A 48 10.48 3.17 2.03
N GLY A 49 10.67 3.12 3.36
CA GLY A 49 11.59 4.00 4.09
C GLY A 49 13.00 4.11 3.50
N TYR A 50 13.76 5.08 4.01
CA TYR A 50 15.01 5.72 3.54
C TYR A 50 16.20 4.86 3.02
N LYS A 51 16.03 3.58 2.73
CA LYS A 51 17.08 2.63 2.31
C LYS A 51 16.93 2.12 0.88
N ILE A 52 16.21 2.81 0.00
CA ILE A 52 16.22 2.45 -1.41
C ILE A 52 17.52 2.97 -2.02
N GLU A 53 18.52 2.09 -2.15
CA GLU A 53 19.60 2.35 -3.09
C GLU A 53 19.01 2.40 -4.51
N PRO A 54 19.47 3.31 -5.39
CA PRO A 54 19.02 3.39 -6.77
C PRO A 54 19.38 2.10 -7.52
N SER A 55 18.49 1.12 -7.47
CA SER A 55 18.69 -0.27 -7.92
C SER A 55 17.34 -0.96 -8.16
N ASP A 56 17.36 -2.28 -8.39
CA ASP A 56 16.22 -3.19 -8.53
C ASP A 56 15.12 -3.01 -7.46
N GLU A 57 15.44 -2.44 -6.30
CA GLU A 57 14.47 -2.19 -5.22
C GLU A 57 13.38 -1.17 -5.60
N TYR A 58 13.72 -0.12 -6.35
CA TYR A 58 12.71 0.83 -6.83
C TYR A 58 11.72 0.15 -7.79
N GLY A 59 12.23 -0.69 -8.70
CA GLY A 59 11.39 -1.47 -9.62
C GLY A 59 10.45 -2.44 -8.88
N LYS A 60 10.89 -3.02 -7.76
CA LYS A 60 10.05 -3.85 -6.89
C LYS A 60 8.97 -3.03 -6.19
N PHE A 61 9.32 -1.82 -5.71
CA PHE A 61 8.36 -0.90 -5.11
C PHE A 61 7.26 -0.51 -6.08
N VAL A 62 7.62 -0.04 -7.28
CA VAL A 62 6.63 0.36 -8.31
C VAL A 62 5.71 -0.81 -8.65
N LYS A 63 6.25 -2.02 -8.84
CA LYS A 63 5.43 -3.23 -9.07
C LYS A 63 4.50 -3.55 -7.91
N TYR A 64 4.92 -3.31 -6.67
CA TYR A 64 4.08 -3.52 -5.50
C TYR A 64 2.94 -2.51 -5.42
N VAL A 65 3.22 -1.22 -5.66
CA VAL A 65 2.20 -0.17 -5.69
C VAL A 65 1.19 -0.44 -6.79
N ASP A 66 1.65 -0.66 -8.03
CA ASP A 66 0.80 -0.89 -9.20
C ASP A 66 -0.12 -2.10 -8.99
N ARG A 67 0.44 -3.24 -8.55
CA ARG A 67 -0.35 -4.42 -8.24
C ARG A 67 -1.38 -4.17 -7.14
N SER A 68 -1.03 -3.40 -6.12
CA SER A 68 -1.95 -3.07 -5.03
C SER A 68 -3.09 -2.18 -5.50
N MET A 69 -2.80 -1.20 -6.38
CA MET A 69 -3.81 -0.32 -6.97
C MET A 69 -4.77 -1.09 -7.88
N VAL A 70 -4.26 -1.96 -8.75
CA VAL A 70 -5.09 -2.81 -9.64
C VAL A 70 -6.02 -3.73 -8.85
N LEU A 71 -5.56 -4.22 -7.70
CA LEU A 71 -6.35 -5.10 -6.85
C LEU A 71 -7.31 -4.35 -5.93
N ASN A 72 -7.15 -3.04 -5.74
CA ASN A 72 -8.05 -2.26 -4.90
C ASN A 72 -9.42 -2.10 -5.57
N ARG A 73 -10.46 -2.35 -4.81
CA ARG A 73 -11.89 -2.31 -5.17
C ARG A 73 -12.68 -1.31 -4.33
N ALA A 74 -12.01 -0.53 -3.48
CA ALA A 74 -12.66 0.56 -2.76
C ALA A 74 -13.24 1.55 -3.79
N PRO A 75 -14.54 1.90 -3.69
CA PRO A 75 -15.18 2.81 -4.65
C PRO A 75 -14.62 4.23 -4.56
N VAL A 76 -14.09 4.62 -3.39
CA VAL A 76 -13.44 5.90 -3.14
C VAL A 76 -12.18 5.62 -2.31
N LEU A 77 -11.05 6.18 -2.75
CA LEU A 77 -9.83 6.22 -1.95
C LEU A 77 -9.93 7.44 -1.01
N GLU A 78 -9.98 7.18 0.29
CA GLU A 78 -9.94 8.22 1.31
C GLU A 78 -8.53 8.80 1.49
N LYS A 79 -7.51 7.95 1.32
CA LYS A 79 -6.12 8.33 1.53
C LYS A 79 -5.21 7.51 0.63
N LEU A 80 -4.29 8.18 -0.07
CA LEU A 80 -3.20 7.57 -0.79
C LEU A 80 -1.91 8.31 -0.43
N GLU A 81 -0.99 7.62 0.23
CA GLU A 81 0.34 8.14 0.55
C GLU A 81 1.41 7.28 -0.14
N LEU A 82 2.36 7.94 -0.77
CA LEU A 82 3.49 7.33 -1.46
C LEU A 82 4.78 7.91 -0.86
N GLY A 83 5.44 7.13 -0.02
CA GLY A 83 6.78 7.43 0.48
C GLY A 83 7.81 6.92 -0.51
N VAL A 84 8.18 7.76 -1.46
CA VAL A 84 9.35 7.52 -2.31
C VAL A 84 10.55 8.11 -1.60
N GLY A 85 11.60 7.32 -1.35
CA GLY A 85 12.87 7.80 -0.77
C GLY A 85 13.48 8.99 -1.55
N PRO A 86 14.65 9.51 -1.16
CA PRO A 86 15.20 10.78 -1.68
C PRO A 86 15.58 10.80 -3.19
N CYS A 87 15.05 9.91 -4.02
CA CYS A 87 15.17 9.94 -5.48
C CYS A 87 14.35 11.05 -6.14
N CYS A 88 13.61 11.88 -5.40
CA CYS A 88 13.45 13.26 -5.86
C CYS A 88 14.79 13.97 -5.61
N GLY A 89 15.77 13.67 -6.47
CA GLY A 89 16.83 14.61 -6.69
C GLY A 89 16.14 15.88 -7.16
N VAL A 90 15.97 16.82 -6.24
CA VAL A 90 15.95 18.23 -6.58
C VAL A 90 17.33 18.53 -7.14
N ARG A 91 17.58 18.08 -8.37
CA ARG A 91 18.50 18.72 -9.29
C ARG A 91 17.58 19.33 -10.32
N GLU A 92 17.62 20.65 -10.33
CA GLU A 92 16.77 21.53 -11.08
C GLU A 92 16.36 20.94 -12.44
N LEU A 93 15.06 21.00 -12.74
CA LEU A 93 14.66 21.30 -14.10
C LEU A 93 15.16 22.71 -14.38
N GLU A 94 16.46 22.86 -14.66
CA GLU A 94 16.94 23.98 -15.43
C GLU A 94 16.26 23.83 -16.78
N ILE A 95 15.20 24.62 -16.97
CA ILE A 95 14.74 25.04 -18.27
C ILE A 95 15.93 25.81 -18.86
N SER A 96 16.84 25.09 -19.51
CA SER A 96 17.77 25.70 -20.44
C SER A 96 17.09 25.67 -21.80
N ASP A 97 16.73 26.86 -22.27
CA ASP A 97 16.40 27.12 -23.66
C ASP A 97 17.46 26.52 -24.59
N CYS A 98 17.01 25.68 -25.54
CA CYS A 98 17.56 25.46 -26.87
C CYS A 98 16.47 24.87 -27.77
#